data_AF-A0A9X2MDS1-F1
#
_entry.id   AF-A0A9X2MDS1-F1
#
_cell.length_a   1.000
_cell.length_b   1.000
_cell.length_c   1.000
_cell.angle_alpha   90.00
_cell.angle_beta   90.00
_cell.angle_gamma   90.00
#
_symmetry.space_group_name_H-M   'P 1'
#
loop_
_entity.id
_entity.type
_entity.pdbx_description
1 polymer ?
#
loop_
_entity_poly.entity_id
_entity_poly.type
_entity_poly.pdbx_seq_one_letter_code
_entity_poly.pdbx_strand_id
1 'polypeptide(L)'
;MKNANVDNTIKFIDKKAEYEGKNKISKLHVSKLSNKKKVIGYQEHKKMKAHEAKRQKILNSKIYKFRKRILTIILITSSLFVGIYLWQTFYEPSYIQSKDNNFKVESENLSNSDVSTYSSIIKESVQGTLNIKYKINIEQLHRNGNLIFAKGYFNIPDKGDINFDMILQNYSPYSLKINGDEYLKK
;
A
#
# COMPACT_ATOMS: atom_id res chain seq x y z
N MET A 1 86.52 -0.40 56.20
CA MET A 1 85.16 -0.13 56.69
C MET A 1 84.18 -1.02 55.93
N LYS A 2 83.69 -2.05 56.65
CA LYS A 2 82.39 -2.71 56.59
C LYS A 2 81.71 -2.94 55.22
N ASN A 3 81.84 -4.19 54.76
CA ASN A 3 80.91 -4.93 53.89
C ASN A 3 79.50 -5.10 54.51
N ALA A 4 78.89 -4.05 55.05
CA ALA A 4 77.62 -4.16 55.78
C ALA A 4 76.37 -4.04 54.89
N ASN A 5 76.53 -3.85 53.57
CA ASN A 5 75.40 -3.58 52.68
C ASN A 5 75.14 -4.68 51.64
N VAL A 6 76.02 -5.68 51.53
CA VAL A 6 75.81 -6.80 50.59
C VAL A 6 74.71 -7.73 51.11
N ASP A 7 74.63 -7.93 52.43
CA ASP A 7 73.57 -8.73 53.08
C ASP A 7 72.21 -8.01 53.16
N ASN A 8 72.19 -6.68 53.02
CA ASN A 8 70.95 -5.90 52.91
C ASN A 8 70.45 -5.77 51.46
N THR A 9 71.19 -6.30 50.49
CA THR A 9 70.80 -6.24 49.09
C THR A 9 69.97 -7.48 48.76
N ILE A 10 68.65 -7.29 48.65
CA ILE A 10 67.73 -8.34 48.24
C ILE A 10 68.18 -8.88 46.88
N LYS A 11 68.60 -10.14 46.84
CA LYS A 11 68.95 -10.80 45.57
C LYS A 11 67.69 -10.97 44.75
N PHE A 12 67.70 -10.42 43.53
CA PHE A 12 66.57 -10.44 42.61
C PHE A 12 66.03 -11.84 42.33
N ILE A 13 66.89 -12.85 42.38
CA ILE A 13 66.53 -14.25 42.16
C ILE A 13 65.66 -14.76 43.31
N ASP A 14 66.04 -14.48 44.56
CA ASP A 14 65.32 -14.91 45.75
C ASP A 14 63.96 -14.20 45.86
N LYS A 15 63.91 -12.90 45.54
CA LYS A 15 62.63 -12.18 45.46
C LYS A 15 61.75 -12.73 44.33
N LYS A 16 62.33 -13.04 43.16
CA LYS A 16 61.56 -13.61 42.04
C LYS A 16 60.97 -14.97 42.39
N ALA A 17 61.73 -15.83 43.09
CA ALA A 17 61.24 -17.11 43.60
C ALA A 17 60.15 -16.93 44.68
N GLU A 18 60.27 -15.93 45.56
CA GLU A 18 59.24 -15.60 46.56
C GLU A 18 57.90 -15.17 45.93
N TYR A 19 57.96 -14.48 44.78
CA TYR A 19 56.79 -14.02 44.03
C TYR A 19 56.28 -15.01 42.97
N GLU A 20 57.06 -16.03 42.62
CA GLU A 20 56.64 -17.15 41.76
C GLU A 20 55.59 -17.98 42.51
N GLY A 21 54.32 -17.83 42.10
CA GLY A 21 53.17 -18.52 42.70
C GLY A 21 52.31 -17.67 43.64
N LYS A 22 52.85 -16.60 44.24
CA LYS A 22 52.07 -15.66 45.08
C LYS A 22 51.34 -14.58 44.28
N ASN A 23 51.88 -14.20 43.11
CA ASN A 23 51.21 -13.31 42.17
C ASN A 23 50.46 -14.09 41.08
N LYS A 24 49.53 -14.95 41.49
CA LYS A 24 48.33 -15.13 40.64
C LYS A 24 47.58 -13.81 40.72
N ILE A 25 47.99 -12.84 39.91
CA ILE A 25 47.14 -11.69 39.58
C ILE A 25 45.84 -12.34 39.14
N SER A 26 44.81 -12.24 39.98
CA SER A 26 43.46 -12.68 39.60
C SER A 26 43.25 -12.03 38.24
N LYS A 27 43.10 -12.82 37.18
CA LYS A 27 42.78 -12.29 35.85
C LYS A 27 41.62 -11.35 36.10
N LEU A 28 41.90 -10.05 36.07
CA LEU A 28 40.98 -9.03 36.52
C LEU A 28 39.77 -9.25 35.64
N HIS A 29 38.69 -9.75 36.22
CA HIS A 29 37.60 -10.36 35.48
C HIS A 29 36.97 -9.22 34.69
N VAL A 30 37.40 -9.01 33.44
CA VAL A 30 37.09 -7.81 32.65
C VAL A 30 35.57 -7.70 32.48
N SER A 31 34.86 -8.83 32.53
CA SER A 31 33.40 -8.88 32.53
C SER A 31 32.72 -8.29 33.77
N LYS A 32 33.44 -8.03 34.88
CA LYS A 32 32.92 -7.28 36.04
C LYS A 32 33.11 -5.76 35.94
N LEU A 33 33.93 -5.27 35.00
CA LEU A 33 34.06 -3.82 34.74
C LEU A 33 33.07 -3.29 33.69
N SER A 34 32.20 -4.13 33.12
CA SER A 34 31.38 -3.76 31.97
C SER A 34 30.26 -2.76 32.24
N ASN A 35 29.97 -2.42 33.50
CA ASN A 35 28.65 -1.84 33.80
C ASN A 35 28.57 -0.34 34.08
N LYS A 36 29.66 0.46 34.15
CA LYS A 36 29.48 1.91 34.45
C LYS A 36 30.32 2.96 33.73
N LYS A 37 31.13 2.64 32.72
CA LYS A 37 31.61 3.61 31.70
C LYS A 37 32.36 2.82 30.63
N LYS A 38 31.97 2.96 29.36
CA LYS A 38 32.54 2.23 28.21
C LYS A 38 33.96 2.76 27.93
N VAL A 39 34.93 2.37 28.74
CA VAL A 39 36.35 2.60 28.46
C VAL A 39 36.75 1.64 27.34
N ILE A 40 36.63 2.11 26.10
CA ILE A 40 37.06 1.34 24.93
C ILE A 40 38.58 1.19 25.03
N GLY A 41 39.08 -0.04 25.04
CA GLY A 41 40.51 -0.29 25.14
C GLY A 41 41.25 0.39 23.98
N TYR A 42 42.43 0.97 24.23
CA TYR A 42 43.20 1.72 23.23
C TYR A 42 43.38 0.94 21.91
N GLN A 43 43.56 -0.38 21.99
CA GLN A 43 43.65 -1.25 20.83
C GLN A 43 42.33 -1.41 20.07
N GLU A 44 41.19 -1.50 20.76
CA GLU A 44 39.87 -1.57 20.15
C GLU A 44 39.53 -0.26 19.44
N HIS A 45 39.83 0.88 20.06
CA HIS A 45 39.64 2.19 19.45
C HIS A 45 40.52 2.39 18.20
N LYS A 46 41.76 1.91 18.23
CA LYS A 46 42.65 1.93 17.05
C LYS A 46 42.12 1.06 15.92
N LYS A 47 41.55 -0.12 16.23
CA LYS A 47 40.88 -0.99 15.24
C LYS A 47 39.63 -0.32 14.68
N MET A 48 38.77 0.26 15.52
CA MET A 48 37.59 1.01 15.07
C MET A 48 37.96 2.14 14.10
N LYS A 49 38.93 2.98 14.46
CA LYS A 49 39.42 4.05 13.57
C LYS A 49 39.93 3.54 12.23
N ALA A 50 40.63 2.40 12.21
CA ALA A 50 41.09 1.78 10.98
C ALA A 50 39.93 1.27 10.10
N HIS A 51 38.90 0.68 10.72
CA HIS A 51 37.68 0.26 10.01
C HIS A 51 36.88 1.46 9.47
N GLU A 52 36.76 2.54 10.25
CA GLU A 52 36.13 3.79 9.82
C GLU A 52 36.87 4.41 8.62
N ALA A 53 38.21 4.48 8.67
CA ALA A 53 39.01 4.97 7.56
C ALA A 53 38.86 4.11 6.29
N LYS A 54 38.82 2.78 6.43
CA LYS A 54 38.53 1.86 5.30
C LYS A 54 37.13 2.10 4.73
N ARG A 55 36.12 2.26 5.60
CA ARG A 55 34.74 2.53 5.20
C ARG A 55 34.64 3.88 4.47
N GLN A 56 35.27 4.92 4.99
CA GLN A 56 35.33 6.24 4.35
C GLN A 56 36.00 6.18 2.97
N LYS A 57 37.09 5.42 2.81
CA LYS A 57 37.71 5.21 1.49
C LYS A 57 36.76 4.55 0.48
N ILE A 58 35.98 3.56 0.92
CA ILE A 58 34.97 2.89 0.08
C ILE A 58 33.85 3.88 -0.29
N LEU A 59 33.33 4.63 0.69
CA LEU A 59 32.28 5.63 0.49
C LEU A 59 32.72 6.78 -0.43
N ASN A 60 34.01 7.14 -0.41
CA ASN A 60 34.56 8.18 -1.29
C ASN A 60 34.99 7.67 -2.66
N SER A 61 34.92 6.37 -2.92
CA SER A 61 35.25 5.81 -4.23
C SER A 61 34.28 6.29 -5.32
N LYS A 62 34.79 6.52 -6.52
CA LYS A 62 33.97 6.93 -7.69
C LYS A 62 32.87 5.92 -7.99
N ILE A 63 33.17 4.62 -7.82
CA ILE A 63 32.24 3.51 -8.04
C ILE A 63 31.10 3.55 -7.02
N TYR A 64 31.39 3.78 -5.73
CA TYR A 64 30.35 3.90 -4.72
C TYR A 64 29.44 5.11 -4.96
N LYS A 65 30.02 6.27 -5.31
CA LYS A 65 29.23 7.47 -5.64
C LYS A 65 28.31 7.24 -6.85
N PHE A 66 28.81 6.57 -7.88
CA PHE A 66 28.03 6.21 -9.07
C PHE A 66 26.90 5.22 -8.75
N ARG A 67 27.19 4.12 -8.05
CA ARG A 67 26.18 3.13 -7.62
C ARG A 67 25.14 3.76 -6.69
N LYS A 68 25.58 4.60 -5.76
CA LYS A 68 24.68 5.35 -4.87
C LYS A 68 23.74 6.23 -5.68
N ARG A 69 24.25 7.00 -6.66
CA ARG A 69 23.41 7.84 -7.54
C ARG A 69 22.38 7.03 -8.32
N ILE A 70 22.76 5.89 -8.88
CA ILE A 70 21.83 4.99 -9.60
C ILE A 70 20.75 4.47 -8.65
N LEU A 71 21.14 3.97 -7.46
CA LEU A 71 20.18 3.48 -6.47
C LEU A 71 19.22 4.57 -6.04
N THR A 72 19.69 5.81 -5.81
CA THR A 72 18.79 6.91 -5.46
C THR A 72 17.82 7.22 -6.58
N ILE A 73 18.27 7.23 -7.85
CA ILE A 73 17.39 7.46 -9.00
C ILE A 73 16.32 6.36 -9.07
N ILE A 74 16.70 5.09 -8.96
CA ILE A 74 15.77 3.95 -8.98
C ILE A 74 14.73 4.08 -7.85
N LEU A 75 15.16 4.48 -6.66
CA LEU A 75 14.26 4.60 -5.51
C LEU A 75 13.26 5.75 -5.70
N ILE A 76 13.71 6.88 -6.26
CA ILE A 76 12.84 8.01 -6.61
C ILE A 76 11.86 7.62 -7.73
N THR A 77 12.34 7.01 -8.82
CA THR A 77 11.48 6.62 -9.94
C THR A 77 10.47 5.55 -9.54
N SER A 78 10.87 4.57 -8.73
CA SER A 78 9.97 3.55 -8.19
C SER A 78 8.90 4.16 -7.28
N SER A 79 9.28 5.09 -6.39
CA SER A 79 8.32 5.80 -5.55
C SER A 79 7.33 6.62 -6.37
N LEU A 80 7.79 7.28 -7.44
CA LEU A 80 6.94 8.05 -8.33
C LEU A 80 5.96 7.14 -9.09
N PHE A 81 6.42 5.98 -9.55
CA PHE A 81 5.61 5.01 -10.27
C PHE A 81 4.50 4.42 -9.38
N VAL A 82 4.82 4.10 -8.12
CA VAL A 82 3.81 3.68 -7.14
C VAL A 82 2.81 4.80 -6.86
N GLY A 83 3.29 6.05 -6.75
CA GLY A 83 2.41 7.21 -6.56
C GLY A 83 1.42 7.40 -7.73
N ILE A 84 1.90 7.29 -8.97
CA ILE A 84 1.06 7.37 -10.18
C ILE A 84 0.07 6.19 -10.22
N TYR A 85 0.53 4.98 -9.92
CA TYR A 85 -0.33 3.80 -9.88
C TYR A 85 -1.46 3.96 -8.88
N LEU A 86 -1.14 4.39 -7.65
CA LEU A 86 -2.15 4.65 -6.62
C LEU A 86 -3.10 5.77 -7.04
N TRP A 87 -2.58 6.85 -7.61
CA TRP A 87 -3.41 7.95 -8.13
C TRP A 87 -4.39 7.48 -9.21
N GLN A 88 -3.93 6.65 -10.16
CA GLN A 88 -4.80 6.06 -11.20
C GLN A 88 -5.83 5.10 -10.59
N THR A 89 -5.49 4.34 -9.56
CA THR A 89 -6.45 3.41 -8.93
C THR A 89 -7.50 4.09 -8.06
N PHE A 90 -7.19 5.24 -7.45
CA PHE A 90 -8.06 5.89 -6.46
C PHE A 90 -8.73 7.18 -6.94
N TYR A 91 -8.09 7.95 -7.84
CA TYR A 91 -8.55 9.29 -8.24
C TYR A 91 -8.97 9.39 -9.70
N GLU A 92 -8.42 8.58 -10.60
CA GLU A 92 -9.13 8.35 -11.86
C GLU A 92 -10.32 7.45 -11.53
N PRO A 93 -11.58 7.90 -11.71
CA PRO A 93 -12.61 6.91 -11.93
C PRO A 93 -12.07 6.04 -13.07
N SER A 94 -12.04 4.74 -12.87
CA SER A 94 -11.94 3.83 -13.99
C SER A 94 -13.15 4.13 -14.87
N TYR A 95 -13.04 5.15 -15.73
CA TYR A 95 -13.50 5.02 -17.08
C TYR A 95 -12.73 3.82 -17.56
N ILE A 96 -13.36 2.66 -17.36
CA ILE A 96 -13.22 1.52 -18.23
C ILE A 96 -13.41 2.20 -19.59
N GLN A 97 -12.29 2.59 -20.20
CA GLN A 97 -12.27 2.92 -21.59
C GLN A 97 -12.72 1.60 -22.18
N SER A 98 -14.01 1.53 -22.48
CA SER A 98 -14.60 0.37 -23.09
C SER A 98 -13.71 0.18 -24.29
N LYS A 99 -12.89 -0.88 -24.25
CA LYS A 99 -12.24 -1.45 -25.42
C LYS A 99 -13.19 -1.20 -26.56
N ASP A 100 -12.74 -0.59 -27.67
CA ASP A 100 -13.50 -0.21 -28.87
C ASP A 100 -14.27 -1.40 -29.48
N ASN A 101 -15.14 -2.00 -28.68
CA ASN A 101 -16.35 -2.64 -29.06
C ASN A 101 -17.18 -1.41 -29.41
N ASN A 102 -17.05 -0.97 -30.66
CA ASN A 102 -18.04 -0.16 -31.34
C ASN A 102 -19.39 -0.49 -30.69
N PHE A 103 -20.08 0.52 -30.18
CA PHE A 103 -21.45 0.39 -29.67
C PHE A 103 -22.28 -0.16 -30.83
N LYS A 104 -22.25 -1.48 -30.98
CA LYS A 104 -22.96 -2.21 -32.00
C LYS A 104 -24.33 -2.29 -31.40
N VAL A 105 -25.15 -1.32 -31.76
CA VAL A 105 -26.58 -1.36 -31.51
C VAL A 105 -27.07 -2.65 -32.19
N GLU A 106 -27.10 -3.74 -31.43
CA GLU A 106 -27.70 -4.99 -31.86
C GLU A 106 -29.21 -4.74 -31.92
N SER A 107 -29.66 -4.30 -33.10
CA SER A 107 -31.03 -3.91 -33.42
C SER A 107 -31.67 -2.96 -32.40
N GLU A 108 -31.73 -1.68 -32.76
CA GLU A 108 -32.47 -0.65 -32.02
C GLU A 108 -33.96 -1.02 -31.86
N ASN A 109 -34.47 -1.84 -32.78
CA ASN A 109 -35.88 -2.24 -32.83
C ASN A 109 -36.10 -3.56 -32.11
N LEU A 110 -36.68 -3.49 -30.91
CA LEU A 110 -37.29 -4.65 -30.28
C LEU A 110 -38.52 -5.11 -31.07
N SER A 111 -38.78 -6.42 -31.07
CA SER A 111 -40.05 -6.93 -31.58
C SER A 111 -41.21 -6.43 -30.71
N ASN A 112 -42.40 -6.24 -31.29
CA ASN A 112 -43.57 -5.74 -30.55
C ASN A 112 -43.93 -6.63 -29.34
N SER A 113 -43.72 -7.95 -29.43
CA SER A 113 -43.91 -8.90 -28.32
C SER A 113 -42.93 -8.64 -27.18
N ASP A 114 -41.66 -8.38 -27.50
CA ASP A 114 -40.63 -8.11 -26.50
C ASP A 114 -40.89 -6.77 -25.80
N VAL A 115 -41.30 -5.74 -26.56
CA VAL A 115 -41.67 -4.43 -26.00
C VAL A 115 -42.75 -4.57 -24.95
N SER A 116 -43.82 -5.33 -25.23
CA SER A 116 -44.92 -5.52 -24.28
C SER A 116 -44.49 -6.26 -23.00
N THR A 117 -43.62 -7.27 -23.15
CA THR A 117 -43.10 -8.08 -22.04
C THR A 117 -42.22 -7.22 -21.12
N TYR A 118 -41.22 -6.54 -21.69
CA TYR A 118 -40.34 -5.68 -20.91
C TYR A 118 -41.10 -4.51 -20.28
N SER A 119 -42.05 -3.93 -21.01
CA SER A 119 -42.91 -2.86 -20.48
C SER A 119 -43.70 -3.31 -19.24
N SER A 120 -44.18 -4.54 -19.22
CA SER A 120 -44.92 -5.08 -18.06
C SER A 120 -43.99 -5.26 -16.86
N ILE A 121 -42.80 -5.83 -17.07
CA ILE A 121 -41.77 -5.99 -16.02
C ILE A 121 -41.36 -4.64 -15.42
N ILE A 122 -41.15 -3.63 -16.27
CA ILE A 122 -40.78 -2.28 -15.84
C ILE A 122 -41.88 -1.67 -14.97
N LYS A 123 -43.13 -1.75 -15.43
CA LYS A 123 -44.29 -1.22 -14.69
C LYS A 123 -44.39 -1.84 -13.30
N GLU A 124 -44.34 -3.17 -13.23
CA GLU A 124 -44.41 -3.91 -11.96
C GLU A 124 -43.24 -3.56 -11.04
N SER A 125 -42.03 -3.46 -11.59
CA SER A 125 -40.85 -3.15 -10.79
C SER A 125 -40.87 -1.73 -10.22
N VAL A 126 -41.27 -0.74 -11.02
CA VAL A 126 -41.38 0.67 -10.56
C VAL A 126 -42.48 0.79 -9.51
N GLN A 127 -43.64 0.20 -9.76
CA GLN A 127 -44.76 0.20 -8.82
C GLN A 127 -44.43 -0.53 -7.51
N GLY A 128 -43.77 -1.68 -7.60
CA GLY A 128 -43.36 -2.48 -6.44
C GLY A 128 -42.28 -1.80 -5.61
N THR A 129 -41.28 -1.18 -6.25
CA THR A 129 -40.18 -0.51 -5.53
C THR A 129 -40.67 0.72 -4.77
N LEU A 130 -41.57 1.49 -5.37
CA LEU A 130 -42.11 2.71 -4.76
C LEU A 130 -43.40 2.48 -3.95
N ASN A 131 -43.96 1.26 -3.99
CA ASN A 131 -45.26 0.92 -3.44
C ASN A 131 -46.38 1.90 -3.90
N ILE A 132 -46.39 2.21 -5.20
CA ILE A 132 -47.34 3.14 -5.82
C ILE A 132 -48.30 2.42 -6.78
N LYS A 133 -49.49 2.99 -6.97
CA LYS A 133 -50.49 2.51 -7.95
C LYS A 133 -50.64 3.44 -9.17
N TYR A 134 -49.70 4.36 -9.35
CA TYR A 134 -49.76 5.32 -10.46
C TYR A 134 -49.50 4.63 -11.81
N LYS A 135 -50.11 5.18 -12.86
CA LYS A 135 -49.88 4.72 -14.24
C LYS A 135 -48.46 5.11 -14.66
N ILE A 136 -47.67 4.11 -15.01
CA ILE A 136 -46.30 4.29 -15.51
C ILE A 136 -46.34 4.38 -17.04
N ASN A 137 -45.80 5.46 -17.58
CA ASN A 137 -45.63 5.69 -19.01
C ASN A 137 -44.17 5.42 -19.38
N ILE A 138 -43.95 4.62 -20.42
CA ILE A 138 -42.62 4.29 -20.93
C ILE A 138 -42.43 5.06 -22.23
N GLU A 139 -41.44 5.93 -22.28
CA GLU A 139 -41.16 6.78 -23.44
C GLU A 139 -40.22 6.09 -24.42
N GLN A 140 -39.17 5.46 -23.87
CA GLN A 140 -38.13 4.84 -24.66
C GLN A 140 -37.76 3.50 -24.06
N LEU A 141 -37.54 2.53 -24.93
CA LEU A 141 -37.09 1.19 -24.57
C LEU A 141 -36.10 0.73 -25.63
N HIS A 142 -34.86 0.49 -25.24
CA HIS A 142 -33.79 0.10 -26.16
C HIS A 142 -33.01 -1.09 -25.62
N ARG A 143 -32.57 -1.94 -26.54
CA ARG A 143 -31.79 -3.14 -26.23
C ARG A 143 -30.32 -2.94 -26.60
N ASN A 144 -29.45 -3.45 -25.75
CA ASN A 144 -28.03 -3.59 -26.05
C ASN A 144 -27.53 -4.93 -25.50
N GLY A 145 -27.37 -5.92 -26.38
CA GLY A 145 -27.03 -7.30 -26.01
C GLY A 145 -28.05 -7.92 -25.07
N ASN A 146 -27.65 -8.20 -23.83
CA ASN A 146 -28.50 -8.77 -22.77
C ASN A 146 -29.13 -7.73 -21.84
N LEU A 147 -28.88 -6.44 -22.08
CA LEU A 147 -29.42 -5.33 -21.31
C LEU A 147 -30.57 -4.66 -22.05
N ILE A 148 -31.63 -4.34 -21.31
CA ILE A 148 -32.72 -3.47 -21.76
C ILE A 148 -32.68 -2.21 -20.93
N PHE A 149 -32.66 -1.08 -21.60
CA PHE A 149 -32.71 0.23 -20.97
C PHE A 149 -34.08 0.82 -21.25
N ALA A 150 -34.70 1.36 -20.21
CA ALA A 150 -35.99 1.98 -20.29
C ALA A 150 -35.96 3.35 -19.64
N LYS A 151 -36.60 4.31 -20.30
CA LYS A 151 -36.85 5.63 -19.77
C LYS A 151 -38.34 5.89 -19.80
N GLY A 152 -38.84 6.50 -18.73
CA GLY A 152 -40.25 6.85 -18.65
C GLY A 152 -40.53 7.81 -17.52
N TYR A 153 -41.82 8.01 -17.27
CA TYR A 153 -42.30 8.86 -16.20
C TYR A 153 -43.63 8.35 -15.64
N PHE A 154 -43.98 8.87 -14.48
CA PHE A 154 -45.31 8.71 -13.91
C PHE A 154 -45.68 9.97 -13.15
N ASN A 155 -46.98 10.27 -13.11
CA ASN A 155 -47.48 11.47 -12.46
C ASN A 155 -47.93 11.15 -11.04
N ILE A 156 -47.43 11.90 -10.06
CA ILE A 156 -47.96 11.89 -8.69
C ILE A 156 -48.78 13.18 -8.48
N PRO A 157 -50.04 13.08 -8.01
CA PRO A 157 -50.81 14.24 -7.57
C PRO A 157 -50.00 15.07 -6.56
N ASP A 158 -49.94 16.38 -6.75
CA ASP A 158 -49.18 17.35 -5.93
C ASP A 158 -47.66 17.44 -6.20
N LYS A 159 -47.03 16.45 -6.84
CA LYS A 159 -45.58 16.49 -7.18
C LYS A 159 -45.29 16.64 -8.67
N GLY A 160 -46.27 16.35 -9.53
CA GLY A 160 -46.09 16.40 -10.97
C GLY A 160 -45.41 15.14 -11.53
N ASP A 161 -44.79 15.29 -12.69
CA ASP A 161 -44.15 14.18 -13.40
C ASP A 161 -42.81 13.80 -12.76
N ILE A 162 -42.68 12.52 -12.45
CA ILE A 162 -41.48 11.92 -11.89
C ILE A 162 -40.87 11.02 -12.95
N ASN A 163 -39.63 11.31 -13.32
CA ASN A 163 -38.90 10.57 -14.33
C ASN A 163 -38.18 9.39 -13.71
N PHE A 164 -38.09 8.29 -14.46
CA PHE A 164 -37.29 7.14 -14.08
C PHE A 164 -36.46 6.62 -15.25
N ASP A 165 -35.28 6.11 -14.91
CA ASP A 165 -34.41 5.34 -15.80
C ASP A 165 -34.24 3.95 -15.19
N MET A 166 -34.42 2.91 -15.99
CA MET A 166 -34.35 1.53 -15.53
C MET A 166 -33.48 0.70 -16.47
N ILE A 167 -32.70 -0.21 -15.89
CA ILE A 167 -31.94 -1.21 -16.63
C ILE A 167 -32.45 -2.59 -16.20
N LEU A 168 -32.83 -3.41 -17.18
CA LEU A 168 -33.06 -4.83 -17.02
C LEU A 168 -31.87 -5.61 -17.58
N GLN A 169 -31.51 -6.70 -16.92
CA GLN A 169 -30.57 -7.69 -17.43
C GLN A 169 -31.29 -9.05 -17.44
N ASN A 170 -31.38 -9.70 -18.60
CA ASN A 170 -32.06 -11.00 -18.74
C ASN A 170 -33.47 -11.02 -18.09
N TYR A 171 -34.35 -10.08 -18.47
CA TYR A 171 -35.72 -9.92 -17.92
C TYR A 171 -35.81 -9.59 -16.41
N SER A 172 -34.70 -9.28 -15.74
CA SER A 172 -34.69 -8.97 -14.31
C SER A 172 -34.27 -7.52 -14.05
N PRO A 173 -34.91 -6.81 -13.09
CA PRO A 173 -34.47 -5.49 -12.64
C PRO A 173 -33.03 -5.50 -12.15
N TYR A 174 -32.16 -4.74 -12.82
CA TYR A 174 -30.74 -4.61 -12.52
C TYR A 174 -30.41 -3.25 -11.89
N SER A 175 -30.99 -2.16 -12.41
CA SER A 175 -30.89 -0.82 -11.84
C SER A 175 -32.19 -0.04 -12.04
N LEU A 176 -32.56 0.79 -11.07
CA LEU A 176 -33.67 1.73 -11.14
C LEU A 176 -33.28 3.05 -10.49
N LYS A 177 -33.33 4.13 -11.29
CA LYS A 177 -33.15 5.50 -10.84
C LYS A 177 -34.43 6.29 -11.02
N ILE A 178 -34.77 7.12 -10.05
CA ILE A 178 -35.97 7.96 -10.09
C ILE A 178 -35.55 9.38 -9.71
N ASN A 179 -35.78 10.34 -10.60
CA ASN A 179 -35.30 11.73 -10.48
C ASN A 179 -33.81 11.87 -10.14
N GLY A 180 -32.98 10.92 -10.59
CA GLY A 180 -31.53 10.89 -10.35
C GLY A 180 -31.09 10.10 -9.11
N ASP A 181 -32.01 9.79 -8.19
CA ASP A 181 -31.72 8.97 -7.02
C ASP A 181 -31.79 7.48 -7.37
N GLU A 182 -30.83 6.68 -6.89
CA GLU A 182 -30.77 5.24 -7.16
C GLU A 182 -31.57 4.47 -6.10
N TYR A 183 -32.62 3.76 -6.53
CA TYR A 183 -33.49 2.97 -5.66
C TYR A 183 -33.18 1.47 -5.70
N LEU A 184 -32.61 1.00 -6.80
CA LEU A 184 -32.22 -0.40 -6.98
C LEU A 184 -30.92 -0.45 -7.77
N LYS A 185 -29.96 -1.22 -7.29
CA LYS A 185 -28.71 -1.53 -8.01
C LYS A 185 -28.20 -2.90 -7.56
N LYS A 186 -27.91 -3.77 -8.52
CA LYS A 186 -27.40 -5.13 -8.27
C LYS A 186 -26.02 -5.36 -8.87
#